data_AF-A0A6V8PH67-F1
#
_entry.id   AF-A0A6V8PH67-F1
#
_cell.length_a   1.000
_cell.length_b   1.000
_cell.length_c   1.000
_cell.angle_alpha   90.00
_cell.angle_beta   90.00
_cell.angle_gamma   90.00
#
_symmetry.space_group_name_H-M   'P 1'
#
loop_
_entity.id
_entity.type
_entity.pdbx_description
1 polymer ?
#
loop_
_entity_poly.entity_id
_entity_poly.type
_entity_poly.pdbx_seq_one_letter_code
_entity_poly.pdbx_strand_id
1 'polypeptide(L)'
;MDEPVGIRWVKRFMADSELARPWTPPRLEPDKEEKVAVVGSGPAGLTAALRLAQWGYRVTVFEALSVAGGMMTVGIPEYRLPREILQAEIDLIVRAGVEIRLNSALGRDFSLEDLLDKRGFAAVV
;
A
#
# COMPACT_ATOMS: atom_id res chain seq x y z
N MET A 1 38.85 15.94 -5.94
CA MET A 1 38.06 15.23 -4.92
C MET A 1 36.63 15.48 -5.33
N ASP A 2 35.93 14.43 -5.78
CA ASP A 2 34.65 14.59 -6.46
C ASP A 2 33.50 14.73 -5.46
N GLU A 3 32.40 15.34 -5.90
CA GLU A 3 31.20 15.55 -5.11
C GLU A 3 30.40 14.24 -4.90
N PRO A 4 29.59 14.14 -3.83
CA PRO A 4 28.76 12.97 -3.59
C PRO A 4 27.72 12.78 -4.70
N VAL A 5 27.47 11.52 -5.05
CA VAL A 5 26.44 11.17 -6.03
C VAL A 5 25.06 11.53 -5.49
N GLY A 6 24.27 12.23 -6.29
CA GLY A 6 22.88 12.59 -5.99
C GLY A 6 21.90 11.41 -6.10
N ILE A 7 22.09 10.34 -5.32
CA ILE A 7 21.30 9.08 -5.39
C ILE A 7 19.78 9.36 -5.35
N ARG A 8 19.33 10.28 -4.49
CA ARG A 8 17.93 10.70 -4.41
C ARG A 8 17.41 11.26 -5.73
N TRP A 9 18.20 12.12 -6.40
CA TRP A 9 17.82 12.74 -7.66
C TRP A 9 17.77 11.73 -8.79
N VAL A 10 18.73 10.80 -8.83
CA VAL A 10 18.71 9.71 -9.81
C VAL A 10 17.47 8.84 -9.63
N LYS A 11 17.17 8.40 -8.39
CA LYS A 11 15.96 7.61 -8.10
C LYS A 11 14.69 8.36 -8.47
N ARG A 12 14.59 9.64 -8.12
CA ARG A 12 13.43 10.48 -8.43
C ARG A 12 13.23 10.62 -9.93
N PHE A 13 14.29 10.93 -10.69
CA PHE A 13 14.21 11.06 -12.14
C PHE A 13 13.70 9.77 -12.78
N MET A 14 14.19 8.61 -12.34
CA MET A 14 13.71 7.31 -12.83
C MET A 14 12.23 7.08 -12.49
N ALA A 15 11.82 7.30 -11.23
CA ALA A 15 10.44 7.13 -10.81
C ALA A 15 9.47 8.08 -11.54
N ASP A 16 9.83 9.36 -11.64
CA ASP A 16 9.03 10.38 -12.33
C ASP A 16 8.85 10.04 -13.82
N SER A 17 9.85 9.44 -14.46
CA SER A 17 9.79 9.01 -15.87
C SER A 17 8.84 7.82 -16.10
N GLU A 18 8.71 6.93 -15.11
CA GLU A 18 7.83 5.76 -15.16
C GLU A 18 6.35 6.11 -14.94
N LEU A 19 6.04 7.25 -14.33
CA LEU A 19 4.64 7.68 -14.12
C LEU A 19 3.85 7.81 -15.43
N ALA A 20 4.52 8.16 -16.53
CA ALA A 20 3.89 8.23 -17.86
C ALA A 20 3.58 6.84 -18.46
N ARG A 21 4.05 5.75 -17.82
CA ARG A 21 3.94 4.37 -18.30
C ARG A 21 3.41 3.49 -17.17
N PRO A 22 2.08 3.38 -17.02
CA PRO A 22 1.49 2.55 -15.97
C PRO A 22 2.02 1.11 -16.03
N TRP A 23 2.56 0.63 -14.92
CA TRP A 23 3.05 -0.73 -14.74
C TRP A 23 2.21 -1.44 -13.67
N THR A 24 1.95 -2.72 -13.86
CA THR A 24 1.40 -3.61 -12.83
C THR A 24 2.51 -4.42 -12.17
N PRO A 25 2.76 -4.26 -10.85
CA PRO A 25 3.77 -5.05 -10.16
C PRO A 25 3.58 -6.56 -10.40
N PRO A 26 4.66 -7.30 -10.71
CA PRO A 26 4.55 -8.70 -11.07
C PRO A 26 4.16 -9.55 -9.86
N ARG A 27 3.39 -10.63 -10.11
CA ARG A 27 3.29 -11.74 -9.18
C ARG A 27 4.60 -12.53 -9.17
N LEU A 28 5.03 -12.91 -7.98
CA LEU A 28 6.28 -13.63 -7.72
C LEU A 28 6.01 -15.10 -7.33
N GLU A 29 4.83 -15.39 -6.79
CA GLU A 29 4.40 -16.75 -6.45
C GLU A 29 3.01 -17.07 -7.03
N PRO A 30 2.64 -18.36 -7.13
CA PRO A 30 1.27 -18.78 -7.46
C PRO A 30 0.25 -18.34 -6.42
N ASP A 31 -1.01 -18.31 -6.83
CA ASP A 31 -2.14 -17.92 -5.99
C ASP A 31 -2.31 -18.88 -4.81
N LYS A 32 -2.64 -18.29 -3.67
CA LYS A 32 -2.94 -18.99 -2.43
C LYS A 32 -4.43 -18.80 -2.10
N GLU A 33 -5.00 -19.77 -1.40
CA GLU A 33 -6.41 -19.72 -1.02
C GLU A 33 -6.63 -18.79 0.18
N GLU A 34 -5.61 -18.65 1.02
CA GLU A 34 -5.61 -17.80 2.19
C GLU A 34 -5.69 -16.32 1.83
N LYS A 35 -6.46 -15.59 2.64
CA LYS A 35 -6.54 -14.14 2.58
C LYS A 35 -5.96 -13.50 3.84
N VAL A 36 -5.32 -12.35 3.67
CA VAL A 36 -4.64 -11.61 4.72
C VAL A 36 -5.27 -10.22 4.85
N ALA A 37 -5.59 -9.83 6.09
CA ALA A 37 -6.01 -8.47 6.39
C ALA A 37 -4.81 -7.63 6.81
N VAL A 38 -4.76 -6.37 6.38
CA VAL A 38 -3.75 -5.40 6.81
C VAL A 38 -4.47 -4.22 7.45
N VAL A 39 -4.10 -3.82 8.66
CA VAL A 39 -4.73 -2.68 9.35
C VAL A 39 -3.88 -1.42 9.19
N GLY A 40 -4.41 -0.45 8.47
CA GLY A 40 -3.79 0.84 8.17
C GLY A 40 -3.12 0.89 6.79
N SER A 41 -3.34 1.99 6.07
CA SER A 41 -2.79 2.26 4.73
C SER A 41 -1.55 3.18 4.78
N GLY A 42 -0.83 3.19 5.91
CA GLY A 42 0.46 3.86 6.00
C GLY A 42 1.54 3.18 5.15
N PRO A 43 2.77 3.71 5.12
CA PRO A 43 3.86 3.15 4.31
C PRO A 43 4.14 1.67 4.64
N ALA A 44 4.03 1.29 5.92
CA ALA A 44 4.22 -0.09 6.36
C ALA A 44 3.12 -1.02 5.83
N GLY A 45 1.85 -0.68 6.05
CA GLY A 45 0.71 -1.49 5.62
C GLY A 45 0.63 -1.63 4.10
N LEU A 46 0.85 -0.54 3.35
CA LEU A 46 0.89 -0.57 1.89
C LEU A 46 2.03 -1.45 1.36
N THR A 47 3.21 -1.38 1.97
CA THR A 47 4.35 -2.24 1.58
C THR A 47 4.06 -3.71 1.88
N ALA A 48 3.54 -4.01 3.06
CA ALA A 48 3.17 -5.37 3.45
C ALA A 48 2.11 -5.94 2.49
N ALA A 49 1.08 -5.14 2.18
CA ALA A 49 0.01 -5.55 1.28
C ALA A 49 0.51 -5.85 -0.13
N LEU A 50 1.37 -5.00 -0.68
CA LEU A 50 2.01 -5.24 -1.98
C LEU A 50 2.79 -6.56 -1.97
N ARG A 51 3.65 -6.80 -0.97
CA ARG A 51 4.47 -8.02 -0.92
C ARG A 51 3.62 -9.28 -0.79
N LEU A 52 2.61 -9.25 0.07
CA LEU A 52 1.68 -10.37 0.23
C LEU A 52 0.91 -10.66 -1.06
N ALA A 53 0.44 -9.63 -1.77
CA ALA A 53 -0.22 -9.80 -3.06
C ALA A 53 0.72 -10.36 -4.13
N GLN A 54 1.98 -9.91 -4.14
CA GLN A 54 3.01 -10.47 -5.02
C GLN A 54 3.31 -11.94 -4.71
N TRP A 55 3.19 -12.34 -3.44
CA TRP A 55 3.30 -13.74 -3.00
C TRP A 55 2.00 -14.54 -3.17
N GLY A 56 1.00 -14.02 -3.91
CA GLY A 56 -0.19 -14.77 -4.28
C GLY A 56 -1.32 -14.78 -3.24
N TYR A 57 -1.17 -14.08 -2.11
CA TYR A 57 -2.25 -13.95 -1.13
C TYR A 57 -3.32 -12.95 -1.61
N ARG A 58 -4.58 -13.20 -1.22
CA ARG A 58 -5.65 -12.20 -1.37
C ARG A 58 -5.56 -11.21 -0.22
N VAL A 59 -5.32 -9.93 -0.50
CA VAL A 59 -5.06 -8.94 0.54
C VAL A 59 -6.11 -7.85 0.56
N THR A 60 -6.63 -7.56 1.76
CA THR A 60 -7.50 -6.40 2.00
C THR A 60 -6.88 -5.51 3.07
N VAL A 61 -6.65 -4.24 2.74
CA VAL A 61 -6.20 -3.19 3.66
C VAL A 61 -7.43 -2.49 4.23
N PHE A 62 -7.51 -2.34 5.56
CA PHE A 62 -8.55 -1.57 6.25
C PHE A 62 -7.94 -0.28 6.78
N GLU A 63 -8.43 0.87 6.31
CA GLU A 63 -7.96 2.20 6.68
C GLU A 63 -9.06 2.97 7.41
N ALA A 64 -8.72 3.56 8.55
CA ALA A 64 -9.64 4.32 9.38
C ALA A 64 -10.10 5.63 8.73
N LEU A 65 -9.21 6.26 7.95
CA LEU A 65 -9.45 7.53 7.27
C LEU A 65 -10.25 7.35 5.97
N SER A 66 -10.79 8.45 5.47
CA SER A 66 -11.48 8.53 4.18
C SER A 66 -10.53 8.56 2.98
N VAL A 67 -9.21 8.46 3.21
CA VAL A 67 -8.16 8.50 2.20
C VAL A 67 -7.06 7.49 2.55
N ALA A 68 -6.45 6.89 1.52
CA ALA A 68 -5.32 5.99 1.70
C ALA A 68 -4.00 6.75 1.87
N GLY A 69 -2.97 6.09 2.41
CA GLY A 69 -1.60 6.61 2.53
C GLY A 69 -1.21 7.07 3.95
N GLY A 70 -2.16 7.02 4.90
CA GLY A 70 -1.92 7.38 6.31
C GLY A 70 -1.23 8.74 6.47
N MET A 71 -0.20 8.82 7.32
CA MET A 71 0.54 10.07 7.58
C MET A 71 1.24 10.66 6.35
N MET A 72 1.50 9.87 5.30
CA MET A 72 2.02 10.42 4.04
C MET A 72 1.00 11.37 3.39
N THR A 73 -0.28 10.99 3.47
CA THR A 73 -1.39 11.76 2.91
C THR A 73 -1.85 12.87 3.84
N VAL A 74 -1.96 12.64 5.14
CA VAL A 74 -2.54 13.64 6.05
C VAL A 74 -1.52 14.48 6.81
N GLY A 75 -0.27 14.01 6.94
CA GLY A 75 0.76 14.68 7.74
C GLY A 75 1.82 15.43 6.94
N ILE A 76 2.23 14.90 5.77
CA ILE A 76 3.26 15.55 4.95
C ILE A 76 2.60 16.62 4.06
N PRO A 77 3.09 17.87 4.06
CA PRO A 77 2.59 18.92 3.17
C PRO A 77 2.79 18.58 1.69
N GLU A 78 1.85 19.00 0.86
CA GLU A 78 1.81 18.67 -0.57
C GLU A 78 3.04 19.14 -1.35
N TYR A 79 3.59 20.31 -1.04
CA TYR A 79 4.82 20.79 -1.68
C TYR A 79 6.05 19.92 -1.37
N ARG A 80 6.01 19.08 -0.33
CA ARG A 80 7.04 18.07 -0.03
C ARG A 80 6.72 16.70 -0.61
N LEU A 81 5.44 16.34 -0.65
CA LEU A 81 4.94 15.08 -1.20
C LEU A 81 3.64 15.35 -1.97
N PRO A 82 3.72 15.55 -3.30
CA PRO A 82 2.55 15.84 -4.10
C PRO A 82 1.52 14.71 -4.03
N ARG A 83 0.23 15.06 -3.90
CA ARG A 83 -0.85 14.09 -3.69
C ARG A 83 -1.01 13.16 -4.88
N GLU A 84 -0.86 13.70 -6.08
CA GLU A 84 -0.96 12.95 -7.34
C GLU A 84 0.10 11.84 -7.43
N ILE A 85 1.34 12.12 -7.00
CA ILE A 85 2.44 11.15 -7.00
C ILE A 85 2.16 10.05 -5.98
N LEU A 86 1.72 10.43 -4.77
CA LEU A 86 1.38 9.45 -3.73
C LEU A 86 0.20 8.57 -4.16
N GLN A 87 -0.82 9.15 -4.79
CA GLN A 87 -1.96 8.40 -5.30
C GLN A 87 -1.53 7.43 -6.41
N ALA A 88 -0.66 7.86 -7.34
CA ALA A 88 -0.14 7.01 -8.40
C ALA A 88 0.59 5.78 -7.84
N GLU A 89 1.37 5.94 -6.76
CA GLU A 89 2.03 4.83 -6.05
C GLU A 89 1.02 3.89 -5.37
N ILE A 90 -0.02 4.43 -4.73
CA ILE A 90 -1.10 3.62 -4.15
C ILE A 90 -1.84 2.84 -5.24
N ASP A 91 -2.08 3.45 -6.40
CA ASP A 91 -2.74 2.80 -7.53
C ASP A 91 -1.91 1.64 -8.09
N LEU A 92 -0.56 1.68 -8.02
CA LEU A 92 0.28 0.54 -8.36
C LEU A 92 0.01 -0.66 -7.45
N ILE A 93 -0.21 -0.40 -6.16
CA ILE A 93 -0.51 -1.43 -5.16
C ILE A 93 -1.90 -2.02 -5.42
N VAL A 94 -2.88 -1.18 -5.73
CA VAL A 94 -4.22 -1.65 -6.14
C VAL A 94 -4.15 -2.46 -7.43
N ARG A 95 -3.35 -2.04 -8.42
CA ARG A 95 -3.09 -2.80 -9.67
C ARG A 95 -2.45 -4.17 -9.40
N ALA A 96 -1.67 -4.32 -8.34
CA ALA A 96 -1.12 -5.61 -7.91
C ALA A 96 -2.18 -6.57 -7.33
N GLY A 97 -3.43 -6.14 -7.19
CA GLY A 97 -4.55 -6.95 -6.72
C GLY A 97 -4.91 -6.73 -5.24
N VAL A 98 -4.38 -5.69 -4.60
CA VAL A 98 -4.72 -5.32 -3.22
C VAL A 98 -6.04 -4.54 -3.20
N GLU A 99 -6.96 -4.95 -2.33
CA GLU A 99 -8.19 -4.18 -2.03
C GLU A 99 -7.92 -3.21 -0.87
N ILE A 100 -8.37 -1.95 -0.99
CA ILE A 100 -8.28 -0.97 0.10
C ILE A 100 -9.70 -0.54 0.51
N ARG A 101 -10.05 -0.77 1.77
CA ARG A 101 -11.31 -0.36 2.39
C ARG A 101 -11.08 0.82 3.32
N LEU A 102 -11.57 1.99 2.91
CA LEU A 102 -11.50 3.22 3.67
C LEU A 102 -12.61 3.28 4.73
N ASN A 103 -12.53 4.26 5.63
CA ASN A 103 -13.52 4.49 6.70
C ASN A 103 -13.80 3.24 7.56
N SER A 104 -12.77 2.42 7.78
CA SER A 104 -12.84 1.14 8.46
C SER A 104 -11.80 1.10 9.59
N ALA A 105 -12.19 1.53 10.78
CA ALA A 105 -11.32 1.63 11.95
C ALA A 105 -11.42 0.41 12.87
N LEU A 106 -10.28 -0.25 13.11
CA LEU A 106 -10.16 -1.30 14.12
C LEU A 106 -10.54 -0.75 15.51
N GLY A 107 -11.34 -1.52 16.25
CA GLY A 107 -11.84 -1.16 17.59
C GLY A 107 -13.12 -0.33 17.58
N ARG A 108 -13.48 0.30 16.45
CA ARG A 108 -14.76 1.03 16.29
C ARG A 108 -15.72 0.29 15.36
N ASP A 109 -15.24 -0.09 14.18
CA ASP A 109 -16.07 -0.64 13.10
C ASP A 109 -15.94 -2.17 12.97
N PHE A 110 -14.80 -2.73 13.42
CA PHE A 110 -14.55 -4.17 13.51
C PHE A 110 -13.51 -4.48 14.60
N SER A 111 -13.39 -5.75 15.00
CA SER A 111 -12.37 -6.24 15.93
C SER A 111 -11.42 -7.24 15.26
N LEU A 112 -10.34 -7.63 15.94
CA LEU A 112 -9.42 -8.65 15.42
C LEU A 112 -10.12 -10.01 15.28
N GLU A 113 -10.98 -10.34 16.22
CA GLU A 113 -11.81 -11.55 16.20
C GLU A 113 -12.79 -11.52 15.02
N ASP A 114 -13.36 -10.36 14.68
CA ASP A 114 -14.20 -10.22 13.48
C ASP A 114 -13.42 -10.55 12.20
N LEU A 115 -12.16 -10.09 12.09
CA LEU A 115 -11.32 -10.39 10.93
C LEU A 115 -10.98 -11.88 10.85
N LEU A 116 -10.52 -12.49 11.94
CA LEU A 116 -10.08 -13.87 11.97
C LEU A 116 -11.27 -14.85 11.89
N ASP A 117 -12.24 -14.73 12.78
CA ASP A 117 -13.26 -15.76 12.99
C ASP A 117 -14.47 -15.59 12.06
N LYS A 118 -14.95 -14.35 11.90
CA LYS A 118 -16.18 -14.07 11.13
C LYS A 118 -15.91 -13.84 9.66
N ARG A 119 -14.86 -13.07 9.35
CA ARG A 119 -14.47 -12.79 7.98
C ARG A 119 -13.50 -13.80 7.42
N GLY A 120 -12.90 -14.68 8.23
CA GLY A 120 -12.07 -15.79 7.75
C GLY A 120 -10.75 -15.36 7.14
N PHE A 121 -10.15 -14.27 7.64
CA PHE A 121 -8.76 -13.94 7.30
C PHE A 121 -7.81 -14.89 8.04
N ALA A 122 -6.84 -15.45 7.32
CA ALA A 122 -5.88 -16.40 7.89
C ALA A 122 -4.82 -15.71 8.76
N ALA A 123 -4.56 -14.42 8.51
CA ALA A 123 -3.64 -13.59 9.28
C ALA A 123 -4.07 -12.12 9.24
N VAL A 124 -3.59 -11.37 10.23
CA VAL A 124 -3.72 -9.91 10.32
C VAL A 124 -2.33 -9.31 10.50
N VAL A 125 -2.02 -8.28 9.71
CA VAL A 125 -0.80 -7.47 9.80
C VAL A 125 -1.12 -6.09 10.34
#